data_AF-A0A9D7JTT6-F1
#
_entry.id   AF-A0A9D7JTT6-F1
#
_cell.length_a   1.000
_cell.length_b   1.000
_cell.length_c   1.000
_cell.angle_alpha   90.00
_cell.angle_beta   90.00
_cell.angle_gamma   90.00
#
_symmetry.space_group_name_H-M   'P 1'
#
loop_
_entity.id
_entity.type
_entity.pdbx_description
1 polymer ?
#
loop_
_entity_poly.entity_id
_entity_poly.type
_entity_poly.pdbx_seq_one_letter_code
_entity_poly.pdbx_strand_id
1 'polypeptide(L)'
;MKMFKIIPTHLTVITFLLIYLTSCNGPTQNNNSIYEANKPNSTTQFNGLNAAVNSIDKNIRSIFQDRSGNYWFGTNGAGVYRYDVKKLTQFTMKDGLADNQVINIQEDDLGNIWFGTGAFGISEFDGNKITTHTNKVNITKGTVLNWKSKNNDLWFFAGGGVLRYSNPSLDYLPFHPSSSKTQTKAPFSLSRYGVYCILKDKKGNIWFGTQAEGVCRYDGKKLTWFKEKGLSGPAVLSIFEDSKGILWFGNNGAGLFRYDGNTLTNFTEEKGLNNADFRASGKPGLGTLARIYSINEDNGGNIWVGTVDAGVWKYDGNNLINYTIKDGLTSNAVNTIYKDKKGELWFGTDGNGLCKFNGTTFTAFIIK
;
A
#
# COMPACT_ATOMS: atom_id res chain seq x y z
N MET A 1 -33.24 52.72 2.91
CA MET A 1 -33.57 51.54 2.08
C MET A 1 -32.26 50.91 1.62
N LYS A 2 -31.82 49.82 2.27
CA LYS A 2 -30.51 49.20 2.05
C LYS A 2 -30.56 48.29 0.81
N MET A 3 -29.68 48.51 -0.17
CA MET A 3 -29.47 47.59 -1.29
C MET A 3 -28.69 46.35 -0.81
N PHE A 4 -29.28 45.18 -0.93
CA PHE A 4 -28.58 43.90 -0.81
C PHE A 4 -27.85 43.59 -2.12
N LYS A 5 -26.53 43.46 -2.06
CA LYS A 5 -25.71 42.84 -3.11
C LYS A 5 -25.91 41.32 -3.05
N ILE A 6 -26.38 40.74 -4.14
CA ILE A 6 -26.42 39.29 -4.36
C ILE A 6 -24.98 38.83 -4.64
N ILE A 7 -24.45 37.93 -3.81
CA ILE A 7 -23.19 37.23 -4.04
C ILE A 7 -23.53 35.95 -4.83
N PRO A 8 -22.86 35.66 -5.96
CA PRO A 8 -23.08 34.39 -6.65
C PRO A 8 -22.40 33.27 -5.85
N THR A 9 -23.21 32.27 -5.47
CA THR A 9 -22.74 31.00 -4.92
C THR A 9 -22.10 30.17 -6.03
N HIS A 10 -20.77 30.18 -6.11
CA HIS A 10 -20.05 29.17 -6.86
C HIS A 10 -20.13 27.85 -6.11
N LEU A 11 -20.92 26.91 -6.65
CA LEU A 11 -20.95 25.52 -6.24
C LEU A 11 -19.65 24.85 -6.71
N THR A 12 -18.61 24.91 -5.88
CA THR A 12 -17.34 24.23 -6.15
C THR A 12 -17.54 22.74 -5.94
N VAL A 13 -17.52 21.98 -7.04
CA VAL A 13 -17.47 20.51 -7.03
C VAL A 13 -16.14 20.10 -6.37
N ILE A 14 -16.21 19.59 -5.16
CA ILE A 14 -15.07 19.01 -4.44
C ILE A 14 -14.78 17.66 -5.10
N THR A 15 -13.83 17.62 -6.04
CA THR A 15 -13.22 16.37 -6.49
C THR A 15 -12.39 15.78 -5.36
N PHE A 16 -13.02 14.91 -4.56
CA PHE A 16 -12.28 13.94 -3.76
C PHE A 16 -11.62 12.96 -4.71
N LEU A 17 -10.29 12.85 -4.66
CA LEU A 17 -9.56 11.77 -5.30
C LEU A 17 -9.84 10.46 -4.54
N LEU A 18 -11.03 9.90 -4.74
CA LEU A 18 -11.31 8.49 -4.46
C LEU A 18 -10.58 7.69 -5.53
N ILE A 19 -9.58 6.92 -5.12
CA ILE A 19 -9.20 5.74 -5.90
C ILE A 19 -10.32 4.74 -5.64
N TYR A 20 -11.23 4.52 -6.61
CA TYR A 20 -11.81 3.21 -6.98
C TYR A 20 -12.91 3.36 -8.07
N LEU A 21 -13.02 2.29 -8.88
CA LEU A 21 -14.08 1.88 -9.82
C LEU A 21 -13.94 2.33 -11.29
N THR A 22 -13.52 1.40 -12.15
CA THR A 22 -14.19 1.23 -13.45
C THR A 22 -15.41 0.34 -13.21
N SER A 23 -16.62 0.91 -13.22
CA SER A 23 -17.87 0.15 -13.28
C SER A 23 -18.44 0.19 -14.70
N CYS A 24 -18.87 -0.96 -15.21
CA CYS A 24 -19.87 -1.01 -16.26
C CYS A 24 -21.26 -0.89 -15.61
N ASN A 25 -22.13 -0.08 -16.22
CA ASN A 25 -23.48 0.22 -15.74
C ASN A 25 -24.37 -1.02 -15.63
N GLY A 26 -25.05 -1.18 -14.49
CA GLY A 26 -26.19 -2.07 -14.29
C GLY A 26 -27.15 -1.46 -13.25
N PRO A 27 -28.48 -1.62 -13.39
CA PRO A 27 -29.45 -0.86 -12.60
C PRO A 27 -29.55 -1.38 -11.16
N THR A 28 -29.92 -0.46 -10.26
CA THR A 28 -30.03 -0.60 -8.80
C THR A 28 -30.99 -1.70 -8.34
N GLN A 29 -30.56 -2.55 -7.40
CA GLN A 29 -31.43 -3.31 -6.50
C GLN A 29 -30.87 -3.43 -5.07
N ASN A 30 -31.74 -3.08 -4.11
CA ASN A 30 -31.90 -3.50 -2.71
C ASN A 30 -30.72 -3.48 -1.70
N ASN A 31 -31.06 -2.97 -0.50
CA ASN A 31 -30.25 -2.78 0.71
C ASN A 31 -29.70 -4.07 1.38
N ASN A 32 -29.34 -5.10 0.61
CA ASN A 32 -28.41 -6.14 1.07
C ASN A 32 -26.97 -5.68 0.80
N SER A 33 -26.68 -4.59 1.52
CA SER A 33 -25.44 -3.94 1.97
C SER A 33 -24.13 -4.16 1.19
N ILE A 34 -23.43 -3.04 0.97
CA ILE A 34 -22.01 -2.82 0.60
C ILE A 34 -21.02 -3.93 1.00
N TYR A 35 -21.30 -4.70 2.05
CA TYR A 35 -20.58 -5.90 2.45
C TYR A 35 -20.47 -6.97 1.33
N GLU A 36 -21.57 -7.31 0.65
CA GLU A 36 -21.54 -8.32 -0.44
C GLU A 36 -20.83 -7.76 -1.68
N ALA A 37 -20.98 -6.47 -1.98
CA ALA A 37 -20.34 -5.83 -3.13
C ALA A 37 -18.80 -5.78 -3.03
N ASN A 38 -18.26 -5.74 -1.82
CA ASN A 38 -16.82 -5.70 -1.57
C ASN A 38 -16.20 -7.09 -1.35
N LYS A 39 -17.02 -8.15 -1.28
CA LYS A 39 -16.51 -9.51 -1.09
C LYS A 39 -15.86 -9.98 -2.40
N PRO A 40 -14.63 -10.52 -2.38
CA PRO A 40 -13.99 -11.01 -3.60
C PRO A 40 -14.78 -12.16 -4.24
N ASN A 41 -14.85 -12.17 -5.56
CA ASN A 41 -15.53 -13.22 -6.31
C ASN A 41 -14.86 -14.58 -6.12
N SER A 42 -15.67 -15.65 -6.02
CA SER A 42 -15.18 -17.02 -5.85
C SER A 42 -15.00 -17.74 -7.18
N THR A 43 -13.74 -18.07 -7.51
CA THR A 43 -13.22 -19.09 -8.46
C THR A 43 -13.63 -19.03 -9.94
N THR A 44 -12.62 -18.99 -10.81
CA THR A 44 -12.66 -19.62 -12.15
C THR A 44 -11.72 -20.85 -12.16
N GLN A 45 -12.08 -21.87 -12.95
CA GLN A 45 -11.28 -23.10 -13.09
C GLN A 45 -9.93 -22.81 -13.75
N PHE A 46 -8.87 -23.35 -13.16
CA PHE A 46 -7.51 -23.33 -13.69
C PHE A 46 -7.41 -24.17 -14.97
N ASN A 47 -7.18 -23.53 -16.11
CA ASN A 47 -6.79 -24.19 -17.35
C ASN A 47 -5.29 -23.93 -17.57
N GLY A 48 -4.45 -24.88 -17.16
CA GLY A 48 -3.01 -24.71 -17.12
C GLY A 48 -2.36 -24.38 -18.48
N LEU A 49 -1.46 -23.40 -18.46
CA LEU A 49 -0.04 -23.40 -18.89
C LEU A 49 0.30 -21.96 -19.29
N ASN A 50 0.87 -21.22 -18.34
CA ASN A 50 1.08 -19.79 -18.47
C ASN A 50 2.20 -19.53 -19.47
N ALA A 51 1.80 -19.03 -20.64
CA ALA A 51 2.71 -18.67 -21.71
C ALA A 51 3.71 -17.62 -21.20
N ALA A 52 4.95 -17.70 -21.70
CA ALA A 52 5.89 -16.61 -21.51
C ALA A 52 5.30 -15.34 -22.13
N VAL A 53 5.45 -14.22 -21.43
CA VAL A 53 5.12 -12.89 -21.96
C VAL A 53 6.42 -12.10 -22.14
N ASN A 54 6.42 -11.12 -23.05
CA ASN A 54 7.65 -10.39 -23.41
C ASN A 54 7.74 -8.98 -22.79
N SER A 55 6.70 -8.55 -22.08
CA SER A 55 6.65 -7.22 -21.45
C SER A 55 5.82 -7.24 -20.16
N ILE A 56 6.11 -6.29 -19.27
CA ILE A 56 5.33 -6.04 -18.05
C ILE A 56 4.42 -4.84 -18.31
N ASP A 57 3.25 -4.83 -17.66
CA ASP A 57 2.37 -3.66 -17.58
C ASP A 57 3.11 -2.41 -17.09
N LYS A 58 2.67 -1.23 -17.51
CA LYS A 58 3.31 0.03 -17.15
C LYS A 58 2.91 0.54 -15.77
N ASN A 59 1.89 -0.02 -15.14
CA ASN A 59 1.35 0.43 -13.85
C ASN A 59 1.74 -0.56 -12.75
N ILE A 60 2.99 -0.47 -12.31
CA ILE A 60 3.50 -1.31 -11.23
C ILE A 60 3.08 -0.73 -9.89
N ARG A 61 2.51 -1.59 -9.04
CA ARG A 61 1.98 -1.23 -7.72
C ARG A 61 2.77 -1.85 -6.58
N SER A 62 3.35 -3.03 -6.80
CA SER A 62 4.18 -3.72 -5.81
C SER A 62 5.31 -4.49 -6.48
N ILE A 63 6.44 -4.58 -5.78
CA ILE A 63 7.62 -5.34 -6.20
C ILE A 63 8.06 -6.19 -5.01
N PHE A 64 8.39 -7.44 -5.25
CA PHE A 64 8.90 -8.36 -4.24
C PHE A 64 9.91 -9.34 -4.87
N GLN A 65 10.95 -9.71 -4.13
CA GLN A 65 11.90 -10.74 -4.53
C GLN A 65 11.86 -11.91 -3.54
N ASP A 66 11.46 -13.09 -4.03
CA ASP A 66 11.34 -14.29 -3.20
C ASP A 66 12.70 -14.89 -2.79
N ARG A 67 12.71 -15.85 -1.85
CA ARG A 67 13.92 -16.54 -1.36
C ARG A 67 14.76 -17.18 -2.46
N SER A 68 14.11 -17.61 -3.54
CA SER A 68 14.74 -18.24 -4.70
C SER A 68 15.33 -17.22 -5.68
N GLY A 69 15.09 -15.93 -5.46
CA GLY A 69 15.62 -14.83 -6.26
C GLY A 69 14.72 -14.39 -7.41
N ASN A 70 13.52 -14.95 -7.57
CA ASN A 70 12.58 -14.48 -8.59
C ASN A 70 11.96 -13.15 -8.18
N TYR A 71 11.72 -12.29 -9.16
CA TYR A 71 11.01 -11.04 -8.96
C TYR A 71 9.52 -11.22 -9.23
N TRP A 72 8.71 -10.59 -8.41
CA TRP A 72 7.27 -10.54 -8.51
C TRP A 72 6.83 -9.08 -8.65
N PHE A 73 6.07 -8.79 -9.70
CA PHE A 73 5.59 -7.44 -10.03
C PHE A 73 4.06 -7.44 -10.00
N GLY A 74 3.49 -6.89 -8.93
CA GLY A 74 2.04 -6.68 -8.83
C GLY A 74 1.64 -5.40 -9.55
N THR A 75 0.54 -5.45 -10.29
CA THR A 75 0.10 -4.34 -11.15
C THR A 75 -1.23 -3.76 -10.69
N ASN A 76 -1.63 -2.63 -11.28
CA ASN A 76 -2.91 -1.99 -10.94
C ASN A 76 -4.14 -2.72 -11.53
N GLY A 77 -3.96 -3.63 -12.49
CA GLY A 77 -5.09 -4.33 -13.13
C GLY A 77 -4.74 -5.41 -14.15
N ALA A 78 -3.45 -5.71 -14.36
CA ALA A 78 -2.97 -6.75 -15.27
C ALA A 78 -2.53 -8.03 -14.53
N GLY A 79 -2.86 -8.17 -13.25
CA GLY A 79 -2.45 -9.32 -12.43
C GLY A 79 -1.05 -9.15 -11.85
N VAL A 80 -0.36 -10.29 -11.65
CA VAL A 80 1.02 -10.35 -11.17
C VAL A 80 1.93 -11.00 -12.21
N TYR A 81 3.13 -10.46 -12.35
CA TYR A 81 4.18 -11.05 -13.18
C TYR A 81 5.25 -11.68 -12.30
N ARG A 82 5.69 -12.89 -12.64
CA ARG A 82 6.87 -13.54 -12.08
C ARG A 82 8.00 -13.50 -13.11
N TYR A 83 9.18 -13.06 -12.71
CA TYR A 83 10.38 -13.03 -13.51
C TYR A 83 11.50 -13.83 -12.82
N ASP A 84 11.85 -14.98 -13.37
CA ASP A 84 12.90 -15.88 -12.85
C ASP A 84 14.30 -15.57 -13.42
N VAL A 85 14.49 -14.33 -13.89
CA VAL A 85 15.65 -13.81 -14.65
C VAL A 85 15.88 -14.41 -16.03
N LYS A 86 15.06 -15.36 -16.49
CA LYS A 86 15.10 -15.93 -17.85
C LYS A 86 13.75 -15.86 -18.57
N LYS A 87 12.66 -16.00 -17.82
CA LYS A 87 11.29 -16.09 -18.29
C LYS A 87 10.41 -15.17 -17.45
N LEU A 88 9.57 -14.41 -18.15
CA LEU A 88 8.49 -13.65 -17.55
C LEU A 88 7.18 -14.42 -17.74
N THR A 89 6.44 -14.60 -16.65
CA THR A 89 5.15 -15.30 -16.63
C THR A 89 4.09 -14.40 -15.98
N GLN A 90 2.94 -14.23 -16.63
CA GLN A 90 1.82 -13.47 -16.08
C GLN A 90 0.81 -14.42 -15.43
N PHE A 91 0.23 -13.97 -14.31
CA PHE A 91 -0.89 -14.61 -13.64
C PHE A 91 -2.02 -13.61 -13.45
N THR A 92 -3.25 -14.04 -13.71
CA THR A 92 -4.48 -13.24 -13.70
C THR A 92 -5.60 -13.97 -12.94
N MET A 93 -6.79 -13.39 -12.89
CA MET A 93 -7.98 -14.07 -12.35
C MET A 93 -8.29 -15.40 -13.04
N LYS A 94 -7.92 -15.55 -14.33
CA LYS A 94 -8.08 -16.83 -15.06
C LYS A 94 -7.18 -17.94 -14.51
N ASP A 95 -6.12 -17.56 -13.80
CA ASP A 95 -5.14 -18.47 -13.22
C ASP A 95 -5.43 -18.77 -11.73
N GLY A 96 -6.46 -18.14 -11.17
CA GLY A 96 -6.92 -18.36 -9.79
C GLY A 96 -6.73 -17.17 -8.83
N LEU A 97 -6.17 -16.04 -9.29
CA LEU A 97 -6.12 -14.81 -8.48
C LEU A 97 -7.53 -14.32 -8.14
N ALA A 98 -7.70 -13.79 -6.94
CA ALA A 98 -8.97 -13.22 -6.50
C ALA A 98 -9.31 -11.89 -7.22
N ASP A 99 -8.29 -11.14 -7.64
CA ASP A 99 -8.41 -9.91 -8.41
C ASP A 99 -7.11 -9.66 -9.20
N ASN A 100 -7.19 -8.93 -10.33
CA ASN A 100 -6.02 -8.56 -11.13
C ASN A 100 -5.26 -7.33 -10.58
N GLN A 101 -5.82 -6.58 -9.65
CA GLN A 101 -5.09 -5.54 -8.94
C GLN A 101 -4.29 -6.18 -7.80
N VAL A 102 -2.96 -6.14 -7.87
CA VAL A 102 -2.08 -6.81 -6.89
C VAL A 102 -1.31 -5.77 -6.07
N ILE A 103 -1.73 -5.59 -4.82
CA ILE A 103 -1.33 -4.49 -3.95
C ILE A 103 -0.15 -4.88 -3.06
N ASN A 104 -0.11 -6.13 -2.61
CA ASN A 104 0.91 -6.61 -1.69
C ASN A 104 1.32 -8.04 -2.04
N ILE A 105 2.61 -8.34 -1.86
CA ILE A 105 3.21 -9.64 -2.14
C ILE A 105 4.08 -10.03 -0.94
N GLN A 106 3.90 -11.24 -0.44
CA GLN A 106 4.63 -11.80 0.71
C GLN A 106 4.99 -13.25 0.42
N GLU A 107 5.96 -13.79 1.13
CA GLU A 107 6.37 -15.19 1.06
C GLU A 107 6.24 -15.82 2.45
N ASP A 108 5.62 -16.99 2.55
CA ASP A 108 5.56 -17.74 3.81
C ASP A 108 6.78 -18.65 4.01
N ASP A 109 6.88 -19.33 5.16
CA ASP A 109 8.02 -20.20 5.47
C ASP A 109 8.17 -21.39 4.53
N LEU A 110 7.08 -21.84 3.92
CA LEU A 110 7.05 -22.96 2.99
C LEU A 110 7.54 -22.54 1.58
N GLY A 111 7.69 -21.24 1.35
CA GLY A 111 8.08 -20.68 0.06
C GLY A 111 6.90 -20.39 -0.86
N ASN A 112 5.67 -20.45 -0.34
CA ASN A 112 4.49 -20.07 -1.11
C ASN A 112 4.41 -18.53 -1.17
N ILE A 113 3.94 -18.03 -2.31
CA ILE A 113 3.85 -16.60 -2.56
C ILE A 113 2.39 -16.17 -2.38
N TRP A 114 2.18 -15.22 -1.47
CA TRP A 114 0.87 -14.71 -1.12
C TRP A 114 0.65 -13.33 -1.70
N PHE A 115 -0.54 -13.11 -2.25
CA PHE A 115 -0.95 -11.87 -2.89
C PHE A 115 -2.16 -11.27 -2.16
N GLY A 116 -2.03 -10.02 -1.72
CA GLY A 116 -3.17 -9.18 -1.39
C GLY A 116 -3.68 -8.50 -2.66
N THR A 117 -4.91 -8.77 -3.06
CA THR A 117 -5.47 -8.33 -4.33
C THR A 117 -6.78 -7.55 -4.18
N GLY A 118 -7.02 -6.58 -5.06
CA GLY A 118 -8.24 -5.76 -5.07
C GLY A 118 -8.56 -5.14 -3.70
N ALA A 119 -9.84 -5.08 -3.35
CA ALA A 119 -10.28 -4.50 -2.08
C ALA A 119 -9.89 -5.36 -0.86
N PHE A 120 -10.10 -6.69 -0.91
CA PHE A 120 -9.87 -7.62 0.23
C PHE A 120 -9.47 -9.05 -0.20
N GLY A 121 -9.06 -9.25 -1.45
CA GLY A 121 -8.66 -10.54 -2.01
C GLY A 121 -7.34 -11.05 -1.41
N ILE A 122 -7.27 -12.36 -1.17
CA ILE A 122 -6.06 -13.06 -0.74
C ILE A 122 -5.92 -14.31 -1.60
N SER A 123 -4.79 -14.40 -2.31
CA SER A 123 -4.44 -15.54 -3.16
C SER A 123 -3.06 -16.09 -2.78
N GLU A 124 -2.87 -17.40 -2.89
CA GLU A 124 -1.63 -18.10 -2.59
C GLU A 124 -1.17 -18.86 -3.84
N PHE A 125 0.12 -18.75 -4.18
CA PHE A 125 0.80 -19.56 -5.18
C PHE A 125 1.73 -20.56 -4.51
N ASP A 126 1.44 -21.86 -4.67
CA ASP A 126 2.19 -22.98 -4.05
C ASP A 126 3.38 -23.47 -4.91
N GLY A 127 3.76 -22.71 -5.93
CA GLY A 127 4.73 -23.12 -6.95
C GLY A 127 4.11 -23.77 -8.19
N ASN A 128 2.86 -24.25 -8.10
CA ASN A 128 2.16 -24.92 -9.20
C ASN A 128 0.86 -24.21 -9.60
N LYS A 129 0.03 -23.80 -8.64
CA LYS A 129 -1.29 -23.20 -8.87
C LYS A 129 -1.56 -22.03 -7.93
N ILE A 130 -2.51 -21.17 -8.31
CA ILE A 130 -3.01 -20.11 -7.44
C ILE A 130 -4.33 -20.54 -6.80
N THR A 131 -4.44 -20.38 -5.48
CA THR A 131 -5.66 -20.64 -4.70
C THR A 131 -6.12 -19.37 -3.98
N THR A 132 -7.39 -18.99 -4.13
CA THR A 132 -7.99 -17.86 -3.42
C THR A 132 -8.56 -18.29 -2.06
N HIS A 133 -8.23 -17.54 -1.00
CA HIS A 133 -8.58 -17.86 0.39
C HIS A 133 -9.67 -16.98 1.01
N THR A 134 -10.07 -15.87 0.38
CA THR A 134 -10.96 -14.87 1.02
C THR A 134 -12.35 -15.40 1.41
N ASN A 135 -12.78 -16.53 0.86
CA ASN A 135 -14.07 -17.15 1.20
C ASN A 135 -14.06 -17.93 2.52
N LYS A 136 -12.88 -18.11 3.15
CA LYS A 136 -12.71 -18.90 4.38
C LYS A 136 -12.04 -18.06 5.47
N VAL A 137 -12.71 -16.98 5.90
CA VAL A 137 -12.23 -16.11 6.97
C VAL A 137 -12.95 -16.39 8.28
N ASN A 138 -12.20 -16.64 9.34
CA ASN A 138 -12.69 -16.77 10.70
C ASN A 138 -12.85 -15.39 11.33
N ILE A 139 -14.09 -14.94 11.53
CA ILE A 139 -14.38 -13.64 12.15
C ILE A 139 -14.20 -13.76 13.67
N THR A 140 -13.16 -13.11 14.22
CA THR A 140 -12.89 -13.16 15.66
C THR A 140 -13.55 -12.01 16.43
N LYS A 141 -13.57 -12.11 17.75
CA LYS A 141 -13.98 -11.02 18.64
C LYS A 141 -12.88 -9.98 18.88
N GLY A 142 -11.66 -10.16 18.35
CA GLY A 142 -10.54 -9.25 18.56
C GLY A 142 -10.05 -9.17 20.01
N THR A 143 -10.20 -10.23 20.80
CA THR A 143 -9.69 -10.29 22.18
C THR A 143 -8.16 -10.39 22.20
N VAL A 144 -7.53 -10.11 23.34
CA VAL A 144 -6.07 -10.27 23.53
C VAL A 144 -5.58 -11.67 23.10
N LEU A 145 -6.38 -12.71 23.37
CA LEU A 145 -6.07 -14.08 22.96
C LEU A 145 -6.10 -14.27 21.43
N ASN A 146 -7.01 -13.59 20.72
CA ASN A 146 -7.07 -13.65 19.26
C ASN A 146 -5.84 -12.98 18.62
N TRP A 147 -5.38 -11.88 19.22
CA TRP A 147 -4.23 -11.11 18.72
C TRP A 147 -2.89 -11.79 18.93
N LYS A 148 -2.78 -12.77 19.86
CA LYS A 148 -1.53 -13.49 20.14
C LYS A 148 -0.96 -14.06 18.84
N SER A 149 0.13 -13.45 18.36
CA SER A 149 0.78 -13.80 17.10
C SER A 149 1.68 -15.02 17.27
N LYS A 150 1.78 -15.84 16.22
CA LYS A 150 2.78 -16.90 16.09
C LYS A 150 3.95 -16.37 15.26
N ASN A 151 5.14 -16.92 15.49
CA ASN A 151 6.25 -16.67 14.58
C ASN A 151 5.81 -17.10 13.19
N ASN A 152 5.86 -16.17 12.23
CA ASN A 152 5.60 -16.33 10.80
C ASN A 152 4.13 -16.21 10.36
N ASP A 153 3.30 -15.52 11.16
CA ASP A 153 2.02 -15.03 10.69
C ASP A 153 2.20 -14.07 9.49
N LEU A 154 1.37 -14.24 8.46
CA LEU A 154 1.20 -13.25 7.40
C LEU A 154 0.03 -12.33 7.73
N TRP A 155 0.15 -11.07 7.35
CA TRP A 155 -0.84 -10.04 7.65
C TRP A 155 -1.33 -9.38 6.37
N PHE A 156 -2.64 -9.20 6.26
CA PHE A 156 -3.30 -8.62 5.09
C PHE A 156 -4.29 -7.53 5.53
N PHE A 157 -4.59 -6.65 4.59
CA PHE A 157 -5.52 -5.55 4.80
C PHE A 157 -6.95 -6.05 5.01
N ALA A 158 -7.69 -5.32 5.86
CA ALA A 158 -9.12 -5.48 6.04
C ALA A 158 -9.75 -4.10 6.28
N GLY A 159 -11.06 -4.00 6.10
CA GLY A 159 -11.77 -2.73 6.14
C GLY A 159 -11.91 -2.11 7.54
N GLY A 160 -11.95 -2.92 8.61
CA GLY A 160 -12.12 -2.47 10.01
C GLY A 160 -11.11 -3.07 11.00
N GLY A 161 -10.02 -3.63 10.50
CA GLY A 161 -9.08 -4.46 11.25
C GLY A 161 -7.99 -5.00 10.34
N VAL A 162 -7.53 -6.21 10.62
CA VAL A 162 -6.57 -6.93 9.78
C VAL A 162 -7.00 -8.38 9.58
N LEU A 163 -6.58 -8.96 8.46
CA LEU A 163 -6.61 -10.40 8.25
C LEU A 163 -5.24 -10.96 8.62
N ARG A 164 -5.21 -12.04 9.39
CA ARG A 164 -3.98 -12.72 9.79
C ARG A 164 -4.05 -14.18 9.38
N TYR A 165 -3.12 -14.60 8.55
CA TYR A 165 -2.94 -16.01 8.22
C TYR A 165 -1.94 -16.64 9.20
N SER A 166 -2.42 -17.63 9.94
CA SER A 166 -1.66 -18.47 10.86
C SER A 166 -1.96 -19.92 10.50
N ASN A 167 -1.17 -20.50 9.58
CA ASN A 167 -1.40 -21.80 8.95
C ASN A 167 -2.13 -22.83 9.85
N PRO A 168 -3.31 -23.37 9.44
CA PRO A 168 -4.04 -23.11 8.18
C PRO A 168 -5.12 -22.02 8.30
N SER A 169 -5.18 -21.28 9.42
CA SER A 169 -6.29 -20.37 9.72
C SER A 169 -6.09 -18.98 9.14
N LEU A 170 -7.14 -18.41 8.54
CA LEU A 170 -7.20 -16.99 8.19
C LEU A 170 -8.20 -16.29 9.10
N ASP A 171 -7.69 -15.52 10.06
CA ASP A 171 -8.48 -14.87 11.10
C ASP A 171 -8.67 -13.38 10.79
N TYR A 172 -9.89 -12.87 10.90
CA TYR A 172 -10.13 -11.42 10.97
C TYR A 172 -10.00 -10.93 12.42
N LEU A 173 -9.10 -9.98 12.62
CA LEU A 173 -8.82 -9.33 13.89
C LEU A 173 -9.33 -7.88 13.81
N PRO A 174 -10.54 -7.60 14.32
CA PRO A 174 -11.05 -6.23 14.35
C PRO A 174 -10.18 -5.38 15.28
N PHE A 175 -9.95 -4.12 14.89
CA PHE A 175 -9.48 -3.14 15.87
C PHE A 175 -10.60 -2.87 16.90
N HIS A 176 -10.25 -2.51 18.13
CA HIS A 176 -11.23 -2.03 19.12
C HIS A 176 -10.72 -0.71 19.70
N PRO A 177 -10.83 0.40 18.95
CA PRO A 177 -10.51 1.71 19.45
C PRO A 177 -11.53 2.06 20.53
N SER A 178 -11.04 2.51 21.68
CA SER A 178 -11.81 2.72 22.91
C SER A 178 -12.97 3.71 22.80
N SER A 179 -13.17 4.38 21.67
CA SER A 179 -14.07 5.53 21.52
C SER A 179 -15.08 5.49 20.35
N SER A 180 -15.10 4.46 19.50
CA SER A 180 -15.91 4.49 18.27
C SER A 180 -17.14 3.58 18.29
N LYS A 181 -18.34 4.20 18.25
CA LYS A 181 -19.63 3.50 18.00
C LYS A 181 -19.85 3.14 16.52
N THR A 182 -18.98 3.60 15.61
CA THR A 182 -19.17 3.54 14.15
C THR A 182 -18.29 2.49 13.46
N GLN A 183 -17.58 1.66 14.22
CA GLN A 183 -16.69 0.66 13.64
C GLN A 183 -17.45 -0.57 13.15
N THR A 184 -17.16 -0.95 11.91
CA THR A 184 -17.69 -2.18 11.31
C THR A 184 -16.94 -3.39 11.87
N LYS A 185 -17.69 -4.40 12.34
CA LYS A 185 -17.11 -5.70 12.76
C LYS A 185 -16.87 -6.65 11.57
N ALA A 186 -16.99 -6.14 10.36
CA ALA A 186 -16.95 -6.90 9.14
C ALA A 186 -15.60 -6.70 8.41
N PRO A 187 -14.88 -7.78 8.03
CA PRO A 187 -13.58 -7.67 7.38
C PRO A 187 -13.63 -6.94 6.03
N PHE A 188 -14.77 -6.99 5.34
CA PHE A 188 -14.94 -6.53 3.95
C PHE A 188 -15.74 -5.24 3.85
N SER A 189 -15.75 -4.43 4.92
CA SER A 189 -16.47 -3.17 4.94
C SER A 189 -15.49 -2.01 5.16
N LEU A 190 -15.40 -1.12 4.17
CA LEU A 190 -14.54 0.05 4.23
C LEU A 190 -14.84 0.86 5.50
N SER A 191 -13.78 1.25 6.19
CA SER A 191 -13.88 2.09 7.38
C SER A 191 -12.63 2.95 7.52
N ARG A 192 -12.71 3.97 8.36
CA ARG A 192 -11.56 4.81 8.73
C ARG A 192 -10.36 4.05 9.33
N TYR A 193 -10.60 2.82 9.80
CA TYR A 193 -9.58 1.92 10.32
C TYR A 193 -9.02 0.96 9.25
N GLY A 194 -9.49 1.06 8.00
CA GLY A 194 -9.03 0.22 6.91
C GLY A 194 -7.52 0.31 6.76
N VAL A 195 -6.86 -0.84 6.70
CA VAL A 195 -5.39 -0.92 6.68
C VAL A 195 -4.90 -0.82 5.24
N TYR A 196 -3.97 0.10 4.99
CA TYR A 196 -3.35 0.32 3.67
C TYR A 196 -1.94 -0.26 3.57
N CYS A 197 -1.21 -0.28 4.68
CA CYS A 197 0.15 -0.80 4.73
C CYS A 197 0.43 -1.47 6.06
N ILE A 198 1.32 -2.47 6.02
CA ILE A 198 1.70 -3.29 7.17
C ILE A 198 3.21 -3.44 7.17
N LEU A 199 3.85 -3.28 8.34
CA LEU A 199 5.27 -3.53 8.53
C LEU A 199 5.47 -4.37 9.81
N LYS A 200 6.29 -5.43 9.72
CA LYS A 200 6.88 -6.06 10.90
C LYS A 200 8.25 -5.42 11.13
N ASP A 201 8.43 -4.76 12.27
CA ASP A 201 9.71 -4.14 12.62
C ASP A 201 10.73 -5.19 13.12
N LYS A 202 12.00 -4.78 13.23
CA LYS A 202 13.12 -5.61 13.71
C LYS A 202 12.94 -6.14 15.12
N LYS A 203 12.09 -5.51 15.94
CA LYS A 203 11.73 -5.94 17.30
C LYS A 203 10.55 -6.90 17.32
N GLY A 204 9.95 -7.18 16.17
CA GLY A 204 8.82 -8.08 16.01
C GLY A 204 7.45 -7.43 16.23
N ASN A 205 7.38 -6.11 16.41
CA ASN A 205 6.10 -5.42 16.47
C ASN A 205 5.48 -5.34 15.07
N ILE A 206 4.15 -5.36 15.00
CA ILE A 206 3.41 -5.19 13.74
C ILE A 206 2.80 -3.80 13.72
N TRP A 207 3.08 -3.06 12.66
CA TRP A 207 2.61 -1.69 12.44
C TRP A 207 1.61 -1.66 11.30
N PHE A 208 0.52 -0.92 11.50
CA PHE A 208 -0.59 -0.81 10.56
C PHE A 208 -0.84 0.66 10.24
N GLY A 209 -0.67 1.05 8.97
CA GLY A 209 -1.08 2.36 8.48
C GLY A 209 -2.54 2.31 8.05
N THR A 210 -3.36 3.25 8.53
CA THR A 210 -4.82 3.20 8.36
C THR A 210 -5.33 4.31 7.44
N GLN A 211 -6.59 4.16 7.00
CA GLN A 211 -7.27 5.11 6.12
C GLN A 211 -7.34 6.52 6.69
N ALA A 212 -7.62 6.67 7.99
CA ALA A 212 -7.80 7.99 8.59
C ALA A 212 -7.49 8.04 10.10
N GLU A 213 -7.09 6.94 10.73
CA GLU A 213 -6.88 6.85 12.18
C GLU A 213 -5.38 6.81 12.56
N GLY A 214 -4.53 7.24 11.63
CA GLY A 214 -3.08 7.29 11.79
C GLY A 214 -2.44 5.90 11.72
N VAL A 215 -1.48 5.65 12.61
CA VAL A 215 -0.73 4.38 12.68
C VAL A 215 -1.08 3.63 13.96
N CYS A 216 -1.27 2.32 13.86
CA CYS A 216 -1.45 1.43 15.01
C CYS A 216 -0.26 0.47 15.13
N ARG A 217 0.32 0.32 16.32
CA ARG A 217 1.35 -0.68 16.63
C ARG A 217 0.77 -1.77 17.52
N TYR A 218 0.98 -3.02 17.13
CA TYR A 218 0.82 -4.20 17.99
C TYR A 218 2.18 -4.69 18.47
N ASP A 219 2.41 -4.69 19.79
CA ASP A 219 3.68 -5.10 20.41
C ASP A 219 3.69 -6.54 20.93
N GLY A 220 2.74 -7.37 20.47
CA GLY A 220 2.51 -8.72 21.01
C GLY A 220 1.63 -8.74 22.27
N LYS A 221 1.34 -7.60 22.88
CA LYS A 221 0.50 -7.50 24.09
C LYS A 221 -0.69 -6.57 23.90
N LYS A 222 -0.49 -5.41 23.28
CA LYS A 222 -1.52 -4.38 23.14
C LYS A 222 -1.38 -3.61 21.82
N LEU A 223 -2.46 -2.93 21.46
CA LEU A 223 -2.51 -1.97 20.37
C LEU A 223 -2.23 -0.55 20.91
N THR A 224 -1.32 0.18 20.28
CA THR A 224 -0.99 1.58 20.59
C THR A 224 -1.21 2.44 19.35
N TRP A 225 -1.93 3.55 19.49
CA TRP A 225 -2.29 4.41 18.36
C TRP A 225 -1.48 5.71 18.35
N PHE A 226 -1.00 6.08 17.17
CA PHE A 226 -0.29 7.32 16.86
C PHE A 226 -1.15 8.16 15.92
N LYS A 227 -1.62 9.31 16.40
CA LYS A 227 -2.64 10.15 15.73
C LYS A 227 -2.30 11.63 15.70
N GLU A 228 -1.37 12.04 16.55
CA GLU A 228 -0.92 13.39 16.80
C GLU A 228 -0.19 14.00 15.59
N LYS A 229 0.07 15.32 15.66
CA LYS A 229 0.80 16.08 14.64
C LYS A 229 0.21 15.98 13.23
N GLY A 230 -1.10 15.73 13.15
CA GLY A 230 -1.81 15.61 11.88
C GLY A 230 -1.62 14.27 11.16
N LEU A 231 -1.10 13.25 11.84
CA LEU A 231 -0.96 11.88 11.29
C LEU A 231 -2.33 11.21 11.07
N SER A 232 -3.34 11.57 11.87
CA SER A 232 -4.74 11.16 11.65
C SER A 232 -5.48 12.12 10.71
N GLY A 233 -6.52 11.62 10.05
CA GLY A 233 -7.30 12.31 9.02
C GLY A 233 -7.01 11.78 7.62
N PRO A 234 -5.82 12.03 7.03
CA PRO A 234 -5.43 11.44 5.76
C PRO A 234 -4.81 10.04 5.93
N ALA A 235 -4.83 9.25 4.85
CA ALA A 235 -4.36 7.88 4.85
C ALA A 235 -2.85 7.76 5.03
N VAL A 236 -2.43 6.77 5.83
CA VAL A 236 -1.02 6.34 5.93
C VAL A 236 -0.81 5.19 4.96
N LEU A 237 -0.04 5.44 3.90
CA LEU A 237 0.09 4.56 2.74
C LEU A 237 1.39 3.75 2.72
N SER A 238 2.39 4.16 3.50
CA SER A 238 3.63 3.41 3.66
C SER A 238 4.16 3.52 5.07
N ILE A 239 4.78 2.44 5.53
CA ILE A 239 5.55 2.36 6.77
C ILE A 239 6.85 1.65 6.43
N PHE A 240 7.97 2.23 6.84
CA PHE A 240 9.30 1.68 6.60
C PHE A 240 10.17 1.85 7.85
N GLU A 241 10.96 0.85 8.21
CA GLU A 241 11.98 0.94 9.26
C GLU A 241 13.36 0.96 8.60
N ASP A 242 14.14 2.01 8.85
CA ASP A 242 15.48 2.12 8.29
C ASP A 242 16.52 1.27 9.04
N SER A 243 17.73 1.21 8.49
CA SER A 243 18.87 0.48 9.06
C SER A 243 19.16 0.86 10.52
N LYS A 244 18.88 2.10 10.91
CA LYS A 244 19.11 2.67 12.25
C LYS A 244 17.94 2.41 13.22
N GLY A 245 16.85 1.79 12.76
CA GLY A 245 15.68 1.47 13.58
C GLY A 245 14.70 2.63 13.72
N ILE A 246 14.83 3.66 12.89
CA ILE A 246 13.88 4.76 12.81
C ILE A 246 12.73 4.35 11.90
N LEU A 247 11.52 4.61 12.36
CA LEU A 247 10.31 4.35 11.60
C LEU A 247 9.90 5.59 10.82
N TRP A 248 9.56 5.39 9.56
CA TRP A 248 9.10 6.41 8.63
C TRP A 248 7.68 6.10 8.20
N PHE A 249 6.77 7.07 8.32
CA PHE A 249 5.36 6.91 7.94
C PHE A 249 5.02 7.87 6.81
N GLY A 250 4.58 7.33 5.67
CA GLY A 250 4.15 8.10 4.52
C GLY A 250 2.66 8.37 4.57
N ASN A 251 2.28 9.64 4.66
CA ASN A 251 0.90 10.09 4.70
C ASN A 251 0.49 10.82 3.41
N ASN A 252 -0.74 10.60 2.94
CA ASN A 252 -1.29 11.24 1.74
C ASN A 252 -1.93 12.60 2.04
N GLY A 253 -1.10 13.61 2.27
CA GLY A 253 -1.52 15.01 2.44
C GLY A 253 -0.94 15.68 3.69
N ALA A 254 -0.45 14.92 4.68
CA ALA A 254 0.35 15.44 5.79
C ALA A 254 1.86 15.26 5.59
N GLY A 255 2.26 14.44 4.61
CA GLY A 255 3.65 14.21 4.25
C GLY A 255 4.31 13.05 4.99
N LEU A 256 5.63 13.14 5.11
CA LEU A 256 6.49 12.17 5.78
C LEU A 256 6.60 12.44 7.28
N PHE A 257 6.41 11.40 8.09
CA PHE A 257 6.65 11.40 9.54
C PHE A 257 7.82 10.49 9.88
N ARG A 258 8.50 10.81 11.00
CA ARG A 258 9.60 10.03 11.56
C ARG A 258 9.34 9.72 13.03
N TYR A 259 9.56 8.49 13.45
CA TYR A 259 9.46 8.05 14.84
C TYR A 259 10.74 7.33 15.27
N ASP A 260 11.42 7.87 16.27
CA ASP A 260 12.71 7.37 16.76
C ASP A 260 12.60 6.35 17.91
N GLY A 261 11.37 5.91 18.22
CA GLY A 261 11.07 5.07 19.38
C GLY A 261 10.58 5.85 20.60
N ASN A 262 10.75 7.17 20.61
CA ASN A 262 10.29 8.06 21.67
C ASN A 262 9.40 9.19 21.13
N THR A 263 9.85 9.88 20.08
CA THR A 263 9.23 11.10 19.56
C THR A 263 8.72 10.89 18.15
N LEU A 264 7.44 11.21 17.91
CA LEU A 264 6.89 11.36 16.57
C LEU A 264 7.13 12.78 16.07
N THR A 265 7.69 12.92 14.87
CA THR A 265 7.95 14.22 14.22
C THR A 265 7.31 14.23 12.83
N ASN A 266 6.60 15.32 12.51
CA ASN A 266 6.19 15.62 11.14
C ASN A 266 7.41 16.19 10.40
N PHE A 267 8.14 15.32 9.71
CA PHE A 267 9.38 15.69 9.04
C PHE A 267 9.12 16.64 7.87
N THR A 268 7.98 16.51 7.19
CA THR A 268 7.63 17.40 6.08
C THR A 268 7.42 18.83 6.53
N GLU A 269 6.73 19.02 7.66
CA GLU A 269 6.52 20.33 8.26
C GLU A 269 7.82 20.92 8.81
N GLU A 270 8.65 20.11 9.50
CA GLU A 270 9.98 20.54 9.97
C GLU A 270 10.85 21.10 8.83
N LYS A 271 10.75 20.52 7.63
CA LYS A 271 11.50 20.95 6.45
C LYS A 271 10.80 22.02 5.61
N GLY A 272 9.59 22.47 5.99
CA GLY A 272 8.82 23.45 5.23
C GLY A 272 8.40 22.98 3.84
N LEU A 273 8.20 21.66 3.66
CA LEU A 273 7.86 21.03 2.37
C LEU A 273 6.38 20.62 2.26
N ASN A 274 5.51 21.25 3.07
CA ASN A 274 4.08 21.01 3.08
C ASN A 274 3.38 21.54 1.83
N ASN A 275 2.15 21.07 1.58
CA ASN A 275 1.26 21.59 0.55
C ASN A 275 -0.10 21.96 1.18
N ALA A 276 -0.28 23.23 1.54
CA ALA A 276 -1.52 23.70 2.15
C ALA A 276 -2.71 23.66 1.16
N ASP A 277 -2.44 23.97 -0.11
CA ASP A 277 -3.46 24.01 -1.17
C ASP A 277 -4.04 22.64 -1.48
N PHE A 278 -3.25 21.56 -1.32
CA PHE A 278 -3.73 20.20 -1.57
C PHE A 278 -4.93 19.85 -0.70
N ARG A 279 -4.91 20.20 0.60
CA ARG A 279 -6.02 19.89 1.50
C ARG A 279 -7.29 20.66 1.16
N ALA A 280 -7.15 21.87 0.60
CA ALA A 280 -8.28 22.71 0.23
C ALA A 280 -8.85 22.38 -1.16
N SER A 281 -8.00 21.99 -2.12
CA SER A 281 -8.35 21.94 -3.54
C SER A 281 -7.95 20.65 -4.27
N GLY A 282 -7.19 19.77 -3.63
CA GLY A 282 -6.60 18.58 -4.28
C GLY A 282 -5.48 18.89 -5.28
N LYS A 283 -5.07 20.16 -5.41
CA LYS A 283 -4.06 20.58 -6.38
C LYS A 283 -2.67 20.02 -6.04
N PRO A 284 -1.97 19.41 -7.01
CA PRO A 284 -0.61 18.93 -6.80
C PRO A 284 0.34 20.10 -6.52
N GLY A 285 1.40 19.84 -5.77
CA GLY A 285 2.46 20.81 -5.47
C GLY A 285 3.81 20.23 -5.85
N LEU A 286 4.34 20.66 -7.01
CA LEU A 286 5.70 20.29 -7.40
C LEU A 286 6.69 20.77 -6.33
N GLY A 287 7.71 19.97 -6.04
CA GLY A 287 8.69 20.29 -4.99
C GLY A 287 8.16 20.20 -3.56
N THR A 288 7.00 19.58 -3.34
CA THR A 288 6.48 19.28 -1.98
C THR A 288 6.77 17.83 -1.59
N LEU A 289 6.78 17.57 -0.28
CA LEU A 289 6.89 16.24 0.32
C LEU A 289 5.57 15.86 1.02
N ALA A 290 4.44 16.26 0.45
CA ALA A 290 3.14 16.23 1.13
C ALA A 290 2.35 14.92 0.92
N ARG A 291 2.58 14.21 -0.18
CA ARG A 291 1.79 13.02 -0.57
C ARG A 291 2.70 11.83 -0.80
N ILE A 292 2.87 11.02 0.23
CA ILE A 292 3.87 9.94 0.22
C ILE A 292 3.21 8.60 -0.11
N TYR A 293 3.74 7.89 -1.11
CA TYR A 293 3.28 6.56 -1.51
C TYR A 293 4.24 5.46 -1.08
N SER A 294 5.55 5.70 -1.14
CA SER A 294 6.53 4.65 -0.89
C SER A 294 7.78 5.20 -0.21
N ILE A 295 8.41 4.36 0.60
CA ILE A 295 9.63 4.69 1.34
C ILE A 295 10.55 3.48 1.28
N ASN A 296 11.83 3.69 1.01
CA ASN A 296 12.87 2.67 1.13
C ASN A 296 14.21 3.31 1.52
N GLU A 297 15.24 2.49 1.70
CA GLU A 297 16.59 2.93 2.04
C GLU A 297 17.60 2.26 1.13
N ASP A 298 18.56 3.00 0.58
CA ASP A 298 19.65 2.41 -0.20
C ASP A 298 20.76 1.79 0.69
N ASN A 299 21.81 1.23 0.09
CA ASN A 299 22.93 0.66 0.85
C ASN A 299 23.81 1.71 1.55
N GLY A 300 23.70 2.98 1.17
CA GLY A 300 24.39 4.09 1.82
C GLY A 300 23.64 4.64 3.04
N GLY A 301 22.46 4.09 3.35
CA GLY A 301 21.62 4.57 4.44
C GLY A 301 20.83 5.84 4.10
N ASN A 302 20.71 6.18 2.81
CA ASN A 302 19.87 7.30 2.37
C ASN A 302 18.42 6.84 2.27
N ILE A 303 17.50 7.67 2.75
CA ILE A 303 16.06 7.41 2.68
C ILE A 303 15.53 7.93 1.35
N TRP A 304 14.86 7.07 0.61
CA TRP A 304 14.21 7.37 -0.66
C TRP A 304 12.70 7.36 -0.48
N VAL A 305 12.06 8.44 -0.91
CA VAL A 305 10.63 8.68 -0.68
C VAL A 305 9.94 8.98 -1.99
N GLY A 306 9.07 8.07 -2.43
CA GLY A 306 8.26 8.21 -3.63
C GLY A 306 6.98 8.98 -3.32
N THR A 307 6.68 9.97 -4.14
CA THR A 307 5.48 10.80 -4.00
C THR A 307 4.45 10.49 -5.08
N VAL A 308 3.22 10.94 -4.85
CA VAL A 308 2.11 10.75 -5.80
C VAL A 308 2.29 11.56 -7.08
N ASP A 309 2.89 12.74 -6.97
CA ASP A 309 2.85 13.76 -8.02
C ASP A 309 4.09 14.66 -8.10
N ALA A 310 5.05 14.52 -7.19
CA ALA A 310 6.20 15.42 -7.03
C ALA A 310 7.56 14.69 -7.18
N GLY A 311 7.59 13.51 -7.81
CA GLY A 311 8.81 12.75 -8.06
C GLY A 311 9.28 11.96 -6.84
N VAL A 312 10.60 11.80 -6.74
CA VAL A 312 11.28 11.05 -5.67
C VAL A 312 12.18 11.98 -4.87
N TRP A 313 12.13 11.87 -3.55
CA TRP A 313 13.05 12.57 -2.66
C TRP A 313 14.10 11.62 -2.10
N LYS A 314 15.35 12.07 -2.06
CA LYS A 314 16.46 11.38 -1.37
C LYS A 314 16.89 12.22 -0.18
N TYR A 315 16.95 11.61 1.00
CA TYR A 315 17.47 12.20 2.24
C TYR A 315 18.74 11.47 2.69
N ASP A 316 19.86 12.18 2.77
CA ASP A 316 21.15 11.61 3.17
C ASP A 316 21.43 11.71 4.70
N GLY A 317 20.46 12.21 5.46
CA GLY A 317 20.61 12.56 6.88
C GLY A 317 20.79 14.06 7.11
N ASN A 318 21.20 14.81 6.10
CA ASN A 318 21.41 16.26 6.15
C ASN A 318 20.61 16.98 5.05
N ASN A 319 20.79 16.57 3.80
CA ASN A 319 20.25 17.21 2.61
C ASN A 319 19.07 16.42 2.04
N LEU A 320 18.13 17.17 1.45
CA LEU A 320 17.02 16.64 0.67
C LEU A 320 17.20 17.03 -0.80
N ILE A 321 17.21 16.03 -1.68
CA ILE A 321 17.29 16.22 -3.13
C ILE A 321 16.03 15.66 -3.77
N ASN A 322 15.37 16.45 -4.62
CA ASN A 322 14.20 16.01 -5.38
C ASN A 322 14.60 15.65 -6.80
N TYR A 323 14.25 14.44 -7.23
CA TYR A 323 14.42 13.93 -8.58
C TYR A 323 13.07 13.83 -9.27
N THR A 324 13.02 14.29 -10.51
CA THR A 324 11.82 14.38 -11.34
C THR A 324 12.08 13.78 -12.72
N ILE A 325 11.10 13.89 -13.63
CA ILE A 325 11.30 13.54 -15.04
C ILE A 325 12.46 14.29 -15.71
N LYS A 326 12.86 15.45 -15.19
CA LYS A 326 14.03 16.20 -15.69
C LYS A 326 15.35 15.48 -15.40
N ASP A 327 15.35 14.59 -14.40
CA ASP A 327 16.49 13.82 -13.92
C ASP A 327 16.47 12.37 -14.46
N GLY A 328 15.59 12.09 -15.43
CA GLY A 328 15.43 10.79 -16.09
C GLY A 328 14.37 9.88 -15.49
N LEU A 329 13.66 10.30 -14.44
CA LEU A 329 12.56 9.52 -13.86
C LEU A 329 11.47 9.32 -14.92
N THR A 330 10.89 8.12 -15.00
CA THR A 330 9.91 7.81 -16.05
C THR A 330 8.55 8.47 -15.82
N SER A 331 8.21 8.83 -14.57
CA SER A 331 7.03 9.62 -14.21
C SER A 331 7.23 10.23 -12.81
N ASN A 332 6.64 11.40 -12.55
CA ASN A 332 6.67 12.02 -11.22
C ASN A 332 5.76 11.32 -10.19
N ALA A 333 4.95 10.36 -10.63
CA ALA A 333 4.13 9.52 -9.77
C ALA A 333 4.87 8.20 -9.50
N VAL A 334 5.36 8.02 -8.27
CA VAL A 334 6.17 6.87 -7.87
C VAL A 334 5.40 6.03 -6.86
N ASN A 335 4.81 4.94 -7.38
CA ASN A 335 3.93 4.05 -6.62
C ASN A 335 4.69 3.18 -5.63
N THR A 336 5.89 2.72 -5.99
CA THR A 336 6.65 1.79 -5.15
C THR A 336 8.15 1.98 -5.33
N ILE A 337 8.89 1.82 -4.22
CA ILE A 337 10.34 1.76 -4.18
C ILE A 337 10.72 0.47 -3.46
N TYR A 338 11.49 -0.37 -4.12
CA TYR A 338 11.90 -1.67 -3.61
C TYR A 338 13.41 -1.85 -3.70
N LYS A 339 14.05 -2.17 -2.57
CA LYS A 339 15.45 -2.62 -2.55
C LYS A 339 15.51 -4.13 -2.71
N ASP A 340 16.16 -4.59 -3.77
CA ASP A 340 16.37 -6.02 -3.97
C ASP A 340 17.54 -6.57 -3.14
N LYS A 341 17.74 -7.89 -3.17
CA LYS A 341 18.78 -8.57 -2.38
C LYS A 341 20.21 -8.22 -2.78
N LYS A 342 20.42 -7.61 -3.96
CA LYS A 342 21.72 -7.08 -4.39
C LYS A 342 21.92 -5.63 -3.92
N GLY A 343 20.89 -5.03 -3.32
CA GLY A 343 20.87 -3.66 -2.86
C GLY A 343 20.51 -2.64 -3.94
N GLU A 344 20.03 -3.09 -5.11
CA GLU A 344 19.56 -2.20 -6.16
C GLU A 344 18.16 -1.69 -5.81
N LEU A 345 17.93 -0.39 -6.01
CA LEU A 345 16.60 0.20 -5.90
C LEU A 345 15.85 0.14 -7.23
N TRP A 346 14.63 -0.38 -7.15
CA TRP A 346 13.64 -0.44 -8.22
C TRP A 346 12.53 0.55 -7.91
N PHE A 347 12.15 1.34 -8.91
CA PHE A 347 11.12 2.37 -8.81
C PHE A 347 9.99 2.02 -9.78
N GLY A 348 8.83 1.67 -9.23
CA GLY A 348 7.61 1.47 -10.00
C GLY A 348 6.85 2.78 -10.12
N THR A 349 6.60 3.21 -11.35
CA THR A 349 5.99 4.49 -11.67
C THR A 349 4.59 4.31 -12.27
N ASP A 350 3.74 5.33 -12.13
CA ASP A 350 2.43 5.33 -12.78
C ASP A 350 2.57 5.62 -14.28
N GLY A 351 2.00 4.75 -15.11
CA GLY A 351 1.94 4.89 -16.57
C GLY A 351 3.23 4.61 -17.36
N ASN A 352 4.41 4.51 -16.72
CA ASN A 352 5.69 4.37 -17.42
C ASN A 352 6.62 3.26 -16.88
N GLY A 353 6.07 2.25 -16.21
CA GLY A 353 6.78 1.01 -15.87
C GLY A 353 7.81 1.15 -14.75
N LEU A 354 8.86 0.34 -14.84
CA LEU A 354 9.94 0.24 -13.87
C LEU A 354 11.16 1.05 -14.32
N CYS A 355 11.82 1.73 -13.39
CA CYS A 355 13.16 2.25 -13.60
C CYS A 355 14.09 1.90 -12.44
N LYS A 356 15.39 1.97 -12.71
CA LYS A 356 16.47 1.79 -11.72
C LYS A 356 17.31 3.05 -11.63
N PHE A 357 17.89 3.30 -10.47
CA PHE A 357 18.83 4.42 -10.27
C PHE A 357 20.26 3.90 -10.25
N ASN A 358 21.11 4.41 -11.15
CA ASN A 358 22.51 3.99 -11.28
C ASN A 358 23.49 4.81 -10.41
N GLY A 359 22.97 5.67 -9.53
CA GLY A 359 23.76 6.63 -8.74
C GLY A 359 23.75 8.05 -9.30
N THR A 360 23.41 8.22 -10.59
CA THR A 360 23.35 9.54 -11.25
C THR A 360 22.02 9.79 -11.96
N THR A 361 21.49 8.80 -12.68
CA THR A 361 20.27 8.93 -13.47
C THR A 361 19.36 7.72 -13.31
N PHE A 362 18.07 7.93 -13.60
CA PHE A 362 17.11 6.84 -13.72
C PHE A 362 17.16 6.25 -15.14
N THR A 363 17.13 4.92 -15.24
CA THR A 363 17.07 4.19 -16.51
C THR A 363 15.88 3.25 -16.49
N ALA A 364 15.06 3.28 -17.55
CA ALA A 364 13.94 2.36 -17.70
C ALA A 364 14.42 0.90 -17.72
N PHE A 365 13.75 0.04 -16.97
CA PHE A 365 14.02 -1.40 -16.98
C PHE A 365 13.27 -2.05 -18.14
N ILE A 366 13.99 -2.82 -18.94
CA ILE A 366 13.47 -3.56 -20.08
C ILE A 366 13.86 -5.03 -19.88
N ILE A 367 12.91 -5.93 -20.08
CA ILE A 367 13.18 -7.37 -20.07
C ILE A 367 13.93 -7.73 -21.35
N LYS A 368 15.03 -8.45 -21.19
CA LYS A 368 15.93 -8.85 -22.27
C LYS A 368 15.59 -10.23 -22.79
#